data_AF-A0A6A9SJG0-F1
#
_entry.id   AF-A0A6A9SJG0-F1
#
_cell.length_a   1.000
_cell.length_b   1.000
_cell.length_c   1.000
_cell.angle_alpha   90.00
_cell.angle_beta   90.00
_cell.angle_gamma   90.00
#
_symmetry.space_group_name_H-M   'P 1'
#
loop_
_entity.id
_entity.type
_entity.pdbx_description
1 polymer ?
#
loop_
_entity_poly.entity_id
_entity_poly.type
_entity_poly.pdbx_seq_one_letter_code
_entity_poly.pdbx_strand_id
1 'polypeptide(L)' 'MSDRKQFRDLASPEAAREVIDGLDLSPGVERVDLDDASGRVLADRIDARLDVPGFDRAKVDGYAVRAADTFGAS' A
#
# COMPACT_ATOMS: atom_id res chain seq x y z
N MET A 1 -10.76 -47.84 13.58
CA MET A 1 -9.61 -47.99 12.66
C MET A 1 -8.60 -46.90 12.99
N SER A 2 -7.38 -47.35 13.31
CA SER A 2 -6.16 -46.66 13.79
C SER A 2 -6.29 -45.28 14.46
N ASP A 3 -6.30 -45.29 15.80
CA ASP A 3 -6.02 -44.13 16.64
C ASP A 3 -4.49 -43.96 16.73
N ARG A 4 -3.90 -43.26 15.75
CA ARG A 4 -2.44 -43.16 15.58
C ARG A 4 -1.87 -42.06 16.46
N LYS A 5 -1.46 -42.39 17.69
CA LYS A 5 -0.71 -41.48 18.57
C LYS A 5 0.71 -41.26 18.02
N GLN A 6 0.97 -40.06 17.50
CA GLN A 6 2.32 -39.63 17.11
C GLN A 6 2.91 -38.80 18.26
N PHE A 7 3.97 -39.30 18.90
CA PHE A 7 4.80 -38.50 19.78
C PHE A 7 5.83 -37.77 18.91
N ARG A 8 5.86 -36.44 18.97
CA ARG A 8 6.86 -35.61 18.29
C ARG A 8 7.70 -34.89 19.32
N ASP A 9 8.94 -34.62 18.97
CA ASP A 9 9.82 -33.79 19.78
C ASP A 9 9.43 -32.31 19.64
N LEU A 10 9.46 -31.58 20.75
CA LEU A 10 9.22 -30.14 20.76
C LEU A 10 10.38 -29.44 20.08
N ALA A 11 10.10 -28.78 18.95
CA ALA A 11 11.04 -27.88 18.31
C ALA A 11 11.21 -26.60 19.14
N SER A 12 12.41 -26.01 19.11
CA SER A 12 12.58 -24.67 19.65
C SER A 12 11.84 -23.65 18.77
N PRO A 13 11.44 -22.48 19.33
CA PRO A 13 10.84 -21.41 18.54
C PRO A 13 11.70 -20.96 17.35
N GLU A 14 13.03 -20.99 17.49
CA GLU A 14 13.98 -20.64 16.44
C GLU A 14 13.91 -21.65 15.29
N ALA A 15 13.99 -22.95 15.60
CA ALA A 15 13.87 -24.00 14.58
C ALA A 15 12.50 -23.96 13.87
N ALA A 16 11.43 -23.63 14.59
CA ALA A 16 10.11 -23.44 13.99
C ALA A 16 10.07 -22.24 13.02
N ARG A 17 10.71 -21.12 13.37
CA ARG A 17 10.81 -19.94 12.50
C ARG A 17 11.63 -20.23 11.25
N GLU A 18 12.79 -20.87 11.40
CA GLU A 18 13.63 -21.24 10.24
C GLU A 18 12.88 -22.11 9.24
N VAL A 19 12.09 -23.07 9.73
CA VAL A 19 11.26 -23.92 8.86
C VAL A 19 10.16 -23.13 8.16
N ILE A 20 9.49 -22.19 8.85
CA ILE A 20 8.44 -21.34 8.27
C ILE A 20 9.03 -20.38 7.24
N ASP A 21 10.16 -19.75 7.54
CA ASP A 21 10.86 -18.81 6.65
C ASP A 21 11.41 -19.52 5.41
N GLY A 22 11.69 -20.82 5.50
CA GLY A 22 12.11 -21.66 4.39
C GLY A 22 10.97 -22.14 3.47
N LEU A 23 9.71 -21.82 3.78
CA LEU A 23 8.59 -22.16 2.90
C LEU A 23 8.58 -21.24 1.67
N ASP A 24 8.58 -21.81 0.48
CA ASP A 24 8.38 -21.07 -0.77
C ASP A 24 6.91 -20.67 -0.92
N LEU A 25 6.54 -19.56 -0.27
CA LEU A 25 5.22 -18.97 -0.33
C LEU A 25 5.21 -17.85 -1.38
N SER A 26 4.79 -18.21 -2.59
CA SER A 26 4.66 -17.28 -3.71
C SER A 26 3.18 -17.17 -4.12
N PRO A 27 2.36 -16.35 -3.43
CA PRO A 27 0.96 -16.18 -3.80
C PRO A 27 0.85 -15.57 -5.21
N GLY A 28 -0.18 -15.98 -5.94
CA GLY A 28 -0.49 -15.39 -7.23
C GLY A 28 -0.92 -13.92 -7.10
N VAL A 29 -0.74 -13.16 -8.19
CA VAL A 29 -1.22 -11.78 -8.30
C VAL A 29 -2.46 -11.78 -9.16
N GLU A 30 -3.46 -11.01 -8.75
CA GLU A 30 -4.67 -10.75 -9.52
C GLU A 30 -5.00 -9.27 -9.53
N ARG A 31 -5.81 -8.85 -10.52
CA ARG A 31 -6.42 -7.53 -10.52
C ARG A 31 -7.80 -7.65 -9.93
N VAL A 32 -8.13 -6.74 -9.04
CA VAL A 32 -9.44 -6.64 -8.41
C VAL A 32 -10.01 -5.26 -8.62
N ASP A 33 -11.32 -5.15 -8.51
CA ASP A 33 -11.98 -3.85 -8.50
C ASP A 33 -11.60 -3.08 -7.23
N LEU A 34 -11.63 -1.74 -7.32
CA LEU A 34 -11.18 -0.88 -6.23
C LEU A 34 -12.00 -1.06 -4.95
N ASP A 35 -13.30 -1.32 -5.10
CA ASP A 35 -14.22 -1.55 -3.98
C ASP A 35 -13.89 -2.83 -3.20
N ASP A 36 -13.24 -3.80 -3.84
CA ASP A 36 -12.81 -5.08 -3.26
C ASP A 36 -11.33 -5.08 -2.80
N ALA A 37 -10.64 -3.95 -2.93
CA ALA A 37 -9.20 -3.85 -2.64
C ALA A 37 -8.89 -3.73 -1.13
N SER A 38 -9.89 -3.39 -0.29
CA SER A 38 -9.69 -3.20 1.15
C SER A 38 -9.18 -4.47 1.83
N GLY A 39 -8.10 -4.35 2.62
CA GLY A 39 -7.47 -5.47 3.32
C GLY A 39 -6.56 -6.37 2.46
N ARG A 40 -6.41 -6.08 1.16
CA ARG A 40 -5.48 -6.77 0.26
C ARG A 40 -4.07 -6.18 0.39
N VAL A 41 -3.07 -6.92 -0.10
CA VAL A 41 -1.67 -6.45 -0.18
C VAL A 41 -1.35 -6.11 -1.63
N LEU A 42 -0.74 -4.95 -1.86
CA LEU A 42 -0.29 -4.56 -3.19
C LEU A 42 0.85 -5.48 -3.65
N ALA A 43 0.71 -6.04 -4.85
CA ALA A 43 1.76 -6.84 -5.46
C ALA A 43 2.95 -5.99 -5.95
N ASP A 44 2.68 -4.75 -6.38
CA ASP A 44 3.66 -3.83 -6.93
C ASP A 44 3.39 -2.39 -6.46
N ARG A 45 4.41 -1.53 -6.57
CA ARG A 45 4.30 -0.09 -6.31
C ARG A 45 3.36 0.57 -7.33
N ILE A 46 2.45 1.42 -6.85
CA ILE A 46 1.55 2.22 -7.69
C ILE A 46 1.98 3.68 -7.64
N ASP A 47 2.27 4.25 -8.82
CA ASP A 47 2.59 5.66 -8.97
C ASP A 47 1.42 6.46 -9.53
N ALA A 48 1.29 7.70 -9.06
CA ALA A 48 0.40 8.67 -9.68
C ALA A 48 0.85 8.95 -11.12
N ARG A 49 -0.09 8.89 -12.04
CA ARG A 49 0.16 9.16 -13.48
C ARG A 49 -0.16 10.61 -13.87
N LEU A 50 -0.72 11.38 -12.95
CA LEU A 50 -1.33 12.68 -13.17
C LEU A 50 -1.13 13.53 -11.92
N ASP A 51 -0.89 14.83 -12.10
CA ASP A 51 -0.95 15.78 -10.99
C ASP A 51 -2.39 16.05 -10.57
N VAL A 52 -2.61 16.25 -9.26
CA VAL A 52 -3.92 16.59 -8.70
C VAL A 52 -3.77 17.75 -7.70
N PRO A 53 -4.26 18.96 -8.04
CA PRO A 53 -4.88 19.35 -9.31
C PRO A 53 -3.86 19.41 -10.45
N GLY A 54 -4.28 19.07 -11.67
CA GLY A 54 -3.43 19.13 -12.86
C GLY A 54 -3.26 20.54 -13.46
N PHE A 55 -3.58 21.59 -12.70
CA PHE A 55 -3.53 22.99 -13.12
C PHE A 55 -3.52 23.94 -11.93
N ASP A 56 -3.14 25.19 -12.17
CA ASP A 56 -3.16 26.25 -11.17
C ASP A 56 -4.59 26.62 -10.78
N ARG A 57 -4.97 26.35 -9.53
CA ARG A 57 -6.29 26.69 -8.99
C ARG A 57 -6.22 27.74 -7.90
N ALA A 58 -7.20 28.63 -7.88
CA ALA A 58 -7.40 29.53 -6.75
C ALA A 58 -7.76 28.72 -5.49
N LYS A 59 -7.19 29.11 -4.34
CA LYS A 59 -7.52 28.50 -3.05
C LYS A 59 -8.76 29.12 -2.40
N VAL A 60 -9.12 30.32 -2.82
CA VAL A 60 -10.20 31.15 -2.29
C VAL A 60 -10.88 31.92 -3.42
N ASP A 61 -12.05 32.46 -3.14
CA ASP A 61 -12.72 33.41 -4.03
C ASP A 61 -11.98 34.74 -4.05
N GLY A 62 -11.84 35.34 -5.23
CA GLY A 62 -11.12 36.59 -5.42
C GLY A 62 -10.84 36.89 -6.89
N TYR A 63 -9.85 37.74 -7.13
CA TYR A 63 -9.43 38.14 -8.47
C TYR A 63 -8.01 37.65 -8.75
N ALA A 64 -7.79 37.14 -9.97
CA ALA A 64 -6.44 36.85 -10.44
C ALA A 64 -5.70 38.17 -10.69
N VAL A 65 -4.58 38.37 -9.99
CA VAL A 65 -3.72 39.54 -10.13
C VAL A 65 -2.29 39.11 -10.39
N ARG A 66 -1.50 39.98 -11.02
CA ARG A 66 -0.04 39.84 -11.05
C ARG A 66 0.51 40.45 -9.77
N ALA A 67 1.21 39.65 -8.96
CA ALA A 67 1.71 40.10 -7.66
C ALA A 67 2.58 41.37 -7.74
N ALA A 68 3.36 41.53 -8.81
CA ALA A 68 4.21 42.70 -9.00
C ALA A 68 3.41 44.00 -9.18
N ASP A 69 2.23 43.94 -9.79
CA ASP A 69 1.41 45.13 -10.08
C ASP A 69 0.76 45.68 -8.79
N THR A 70 0.81 44.94 -7.67
CA THR A 70 0.25 45.36 -6.38
C THR A 70 1.29 45.91 -5.41
N PHE A 71 2.56 46.01 -5.78
CA PHE A 71 3.60 46.54 -4.89
C PHE A 71 3.45 48.05 -4.71
N GLY A 72 3.52 48.52 -3.46
CA GLY A 72 3.35 49.95 -3.13
C GLY A 72 1.91 50.45 -3.11
N ALA A 73 0.92 49.57 -3.28
CA ALA A 73 -0.48 49.90 -3.00
C ALA A 73 -0.66 50.22 -1.50
N SER A 74 -1.34 51.33 -1.20
CA SER A 74 -1.59 51.82 0.15
C SER A 74 -2.99 52.40 0.28
#